data_AF-A0A9D5NJX2-F1
#
_entry.id   AF-A0A9D5NJX2-F1
#
_cell.length_a   1.000
_cell.length_b   1.000
_cell.length_c   1.000
_cell.angle_alpha   90.00
_cell.angle_beta   90.00
_cell.angle_gamma   90.00
#
_symmetry.space_group_name_H-M   'P 1'
#
loop_
_entity.id
_entity.type
_entity.pdbx_description
1 polymer ?
#
loop_
_entity_poly.entity_id
_entity_poly.type
_entity_poly.pdbx_seq_one_letter_code
_entity_poly.pdbx_strand_id
1 'polypeptide(L)'
;MKNKIIIPTILSIFVGLYLGYIIFNQYKNTSQTVFSETRTIYFLQQGVYSSKESMENNTKLLSEYIYSLDNDQYRVFVSITTDMENAKKIKNIFNNKGVDIYIKEGNISDMAFVEKLKQYDEIIKNSNDESVILELENQILSEYELVVKSNN
;
A
#
# COMPACT_ATOMS: atom_id res chain seq x y z
N MET A 1 55.99 -8.21 8.40
CA MET A 1 54.89 -7.23 8.19
C MET A 1 53.65 -7.81 7.48
N LYS A 2 53.67 -9.04 6.91
CA LYS A 2 52.50 -9.67 6.25
C LYS A 2 51.38 -10.11 7.21
N ASN A 3 51.71 -10.55 8.43
CA ASN A 3 50.72 -11.11 9.37
C ASN A 3 49.81 -10.06 10.03
N LYS A 4 50.13 -8.75 9.89
CA LYS A 4 49.30 -7.66 10.44
C LYS A 4 48.09 -7.32 9.56
N ILE A 5 48.09 -7.74 8.30
CA ILE A 5 47.00 -7.49 7.33
C ILE A 5 46.04 -8.69 7.27
N ILE A 6 46.53 -9.90 7.52
CA ILE A 6 45.73 -11.13 7.46
C ILE A 6 44.60 -11.11 8.51
N ILE A 7 44.90 -10.62 9.72
CA ILE A 7 43.93 -10.54 10.82
C ILE A 7 42.73 -9.62 10.49
N PRO A 8 42.93 -8.34 10.08
CA PRO A 8 41.80 -7.48 9.71
C PRO A 8 41.05 -7.98 8.47
N THR A 9 41.71 -8.65 7.53
CA THR A 9 41.04 -9.26 6.36
C THR A 9 40.13 -10.42 6.76
N ILE A 10 40.53 -11.27 7.71
CA ILE A 10 39.66 -12.33 8.22
C ILE A 10 38.46 -11.73 8.95
N LEU A 11 38.70 -10.68 9.75
CA LEU A 11 37.64 -10.01 10.50
C LEU A 11 36.58 -9.38 9.58
N SER A 12 36.98 -8.76 8.47
CA SER A 12 36.04 -8.17 7.51
C SER A 12 35.18 -9.23 6.81
N ILE A 13 35.74 -10.42 6.53
CA ILE A 13 34.98 -11.56 5.99
C ILE A 13 33.92 -12.00 7.00
N PHE A 14 34.25 -12.11 8.28
CA PHE A 14 33.28 -12.46 9.33
C PHE A 14 32.17 -11.42 9.47
N VAL A 15 32.51 -10.12 9.41
CA VAL A 15 31.50 -9.04 9.45
C VAL A 15 30.60 -9.08 8.22
N GLY A 16 31.16 -9.31 7.03
CA GLY A 16 30.40 -9.45 5.80
C GLY A 16 29.46 -10.66 5.82
N LEU A 17 29.93 -11.81 6.33
CA LEU A 17 29.08 -12.99 6.52
C LEU A 17 27.99 -12.75 7.56
N TYR A 18 28.28 -12.03 8.64
CA TYR A 18 27.31 -11.71 9.68
C TYR A 18 26.24 -10.74 9.17
N LEU A 19 26.63 -9.69 8.44
CA LEU A 19 25.70 -8.76 7.81
C LEU A 19 24.88 -9.44 6.70
N GLY A 20 25.53 -10.26 5.87
CA GLY A 20 24.85 -11.09 4.87
C GLY A 20 23.86 -12.06 5.51
N TYR A 21 24.19 -12.65 6.66
CA TYR A 21 23.28 -13.49 7.43
C TYR A 21 22.11 -12.68 8.00
N ILE A 22 22.33 -11.47 8.54
CA ILE A 22 21.24 -10.61 9.02
C ILE A 22 20.29 -10.24 7.87
N ILE A 23 20.83 -9.80 6.74
CA ILE A 23 20.03 -9.45 5.55
C ILE A 23 19.28 -10.69 5.07
N PHE A 24 19.98 -11.79 4.82
CA PHE A 24 19.35 -13.03 4.36
C PHE A 24 18.31 -13.55 5.34
N ASN A 25 18.51 -13.43 6.65
CA ASN A 25 17.55 -13.86 7.66
C ASN A 25 16.36 -12.91 7.75
N GLN A 26 16.54 -11.60 7.53
CA GLN A 26 15.42 -10.68 7.34
C GLN A 26 14.60 -11.12 6.13
N TYR A 27 15.22 -11.30 4.96
CA TYR A 27 14.53 -11.76 3.75
C TYR A 27 13.93 -13.17 3.86
N LYS A 28 14.56 -14.09 4.61
CA LYS A 28 14.05 -15.43 4.89
C LYS A 28 12.88 -15.43 5.86
N ASN A 29 12.87 -14.51 6.82
CA ASN A 29 11.71 -14.28 7.70
C ASN A 29 10.59 -13.52 6.99
N THR A 30 10.89 -12.78 5.90
CA THR A 30 9.90 -12.27 4.94
C THR A 30 9.50 -13.32 3.90
N SER A 31 10.24 -14.44 3.80
CA SER A 31 9.86 -15.62 3.03
C SER A 31 8.86 -16.44 3.85
N GLN A 32 7.76 -15.80 4.27
CA GLN A 32 6.57 -16.56 4.58
C GLN A 32 6.18 -17.29 3.31
N THR A 33 6.07 -18.60 3.46
CA THR A 33 5.57 -19.56 2.50
C THR A 33 4.53 -18.92 1.60
N VAL A 34 4.69 -19.11 0.28
CA VAL A 34 3.63 -18.89 -0.72
C VAL A 34 2.53 -19.94 -0.47
N PHE A 35 1.91 -19.88 0.70
CA PHE A 35 0.56 -20.35 0.88
C PHE A 35 -0.30 -19.28 0.25
N SER A 36 -1.16 -19.73 -0.65
CA SER A 36 -2.25 -19.02 -1.26
C SER A 36 -3.22 -18.45 -0.21
N GLU A 37 -2.76 -17.49 0.57
CA GLU A 37 -3.60 -16.46 1.14
C GLU A 37 -3.85 -15.50 -0.02
N THR A 38 -5.05 -15.55 -0.58
CA THR A 38 -5.64 -14.38 -1.22
C THR A 38 -5.47 -13.22 -0.24
N ARG A 39 -4.42 -12.40 -0.45
CA ARG A 39 -4.10 -11.27 0.43
C ARG A 39 -5.24 -10.29 0.26
N THR A 40 -6.18 -10.34 1.19
CA THR A 40 -7.35 -9.48 1.18
C THR A 40 -6.90 -8.03 1.14
N ILE A 41 -7.24 -7.34 0.07
CA ILE A 41 -7.01 -5.91 -0.09
C ILE A 41 -8.29 -5.18 0.31
N TYR A 42 -8.15 -4.13 1.09
CA TYR A 42 -9.26 -3.29 1.52
C TYR A 42 -9.31 -2.04 0.65
N PHE A 43 -10.39 -1.90 -0.11
CA PHE A 43 -10.71 -0.74 -0.92
C PHE A 43 -11.64 0.18 -0.16
N LEU A 44 -11.25 1.44 0.02
CA LEU A 44 -12.06 2.46 0.65
C LEU A 44 -12.89 3.15 -0.43
N GLN A 45 -14.13 2.72 -0.56
CA GLN A 45 -15.09 3.18 -1.56
C GLN A 45 -15.94 4.33 -1.02
N GLN A 46 -15.96 5.46 -1.70
CA GLN A 46 -16.85 6.58 -1.36
C GLN A 46 -18.27 6.34 -1.91
N GLY A 47 -18.38 5.86 -3.14
CA GLY A 47 -19.68 5.75 -3.79
C GLY A 47 -19.68 4.89 -5.05
N VAL A 48 -20.90 4.64 -5.55
CA VAL A 48 -21.17 3.97 -6.81
C VAL A 48 -22.22 4.79 -7.57
N TYR A 49 -21.93 5.16 -8.80
CA TYR A 49 -22.74 6.09 -9.57
C TYR A 49 -23.10 5.52 -10.93
N SER A 50 -24.31 5.77 -11.41
CA SER A 50 -24.78 5.31 -12.73
C SER A 50 -24.33 6.20 -13.89
N SER A 51 -23.73 7.36 -13.61
CA SER A 51 -23.23 8.29 -14.62
C SER A 51 -21.99 9.03 -14.15
N LYS A 52 -21.15 9.41 -15.11
CA LYS A 52 -19.95 10.21 -14.86
C LYS A 52 -20.27 11.55 -14.22
N GLU A 53 -21.32 12.23 -14.68
CA GLU A 53 -21.76 13.51 -14.12
C GLU A 53 -22.18 13.39 -12.65
N SER A 54 -22.91 12.33 -12.30
CA SER A 54 -23.31 12.08 -10.91
C SER A 54 -22.08 11.83 -10.03
N MET A 55 -21.11 11.04 -10.51
CA MET A 55 -19.85 10.84 -9.83
C MET A 55 -19.12 12.17 -9.59
N GLU A 56 -18.84 12.94 -10.65
CA GLU A 56 -18.09 14.21 -10.56
C GLU A 56 -18.77 15.21 -9.62
N ASN A 57 -20.10 15.25 -9.58
CA ASN A 57 -20.83 16.14 -8.68
C ASN A 57 -20.71 15.74 -7.20
N ASN A 58 -20.60 14.45 -6.90
CA ASN A 58 -20.52 13.93 -5.54
C ASN A 58 -19.08 13.75 -5.04
N THR A 59 -18.08 13.83 -5.91
CA THR A 59 -16.64 13.73 -5.55
C THR A 59 -15.95 15.09 -5.39
N LYS A 60 -16.68 16.21 -5.47
CA LYS A 60 -16.11 17.58 -5.36
C LYS A 60 -15.37 17.88 -4.06
N LEU A 61 -15.70 17.16 -2.99
CA LEU A 61 -15.05 17.30 -1.67
C LEU A 61 -13.79 16.44 -1.54
N LEU A 62 -13.52 15.57 -2.51
CA LEU A 62 -12.35 14.71 -2.55
C LEU A 62 -11.21 15.47 -3.24
N SER A 63 -10.04 15.51 -2.61
CA SER A 63 -8.83 16.06 -3.24
C SER A 63 -8.34 15.17 -4.37
N GLU A 64 -8.32 13.86 -4.13
CA GLU A 64 -7.87 12.84 -5.07
C GLU A 64 -8.74 11.60 -4.92
N TYR A 65 -9.04 10.96 -6.04
CA TYR A 65 -9.77 9.70 -6.08
C TYR A 65 -9.48 8.99 -7.40
N ILE A 66 -9.64 7.68 -7.39
CA ILE A 66 -9.69 6.89 -8.61
C ILE A 66 -11.11 6.38 -8.81
N TYR A 67 -11.47 6.09 -10.06
CA TYR A 67 -12.71 5.41 -10.36
C TYR A 67 -12.48 4.22 -11.28
N SER A 68 -13.33 3.21 -11.14
CA SER A 68 -13.41 2.08 -12.05
C SER A 68 -14.81 2.00 -12.63
N LEU A 69 -14.91 1.58 -13.89
CA LEU A 69 -16.18 1.27 -14.52
C LEU A 69 -16.42 -0.23 -14.40
N ASP A 70 -17.43 -0.61 -13.62
CA ASP A 70 -17.83 -2.00 -13.40
C ASP A 70 -19.35 -2.11 -13.55
N ASN A 71 -19.81 -2.99 -14.44
CA ASN A 71 -21.24 -3.18 -14.75
C ASN A 71 -21.99 -1.86 -15.05
N ASP A 72 -21.40 -0.99 -15.89
CA ASP A 72 -21.91 0.35 -16.22
C ASP A 72 -22.08 1.29 -15.02
N GLN A 73 -21.41 0.99 -13.91
CA GLN A 73 -21.38 1.83 -12.71
C GLN A 73 -19.97 2.35 -12.43
N TYR A 74 -19.88 3.63 -12.12
CA TYR A 74 -18.66 4.32 -11.70
C TYR A 74 -18.47 4.10 -10.20
N ARG A 75 -17.51 3.25 -9.83
CA ARG A 75 -17.13 3.03 -8.43
C ARG A 75 -15.96 3.94 -8.09
N VAL A 76 -16.10 4.75 -7.05
CA VAL A 76 -15.08 5.71 -6.60
C VAL A 76 -14.35 5.16 -5.38
N PHE A 77 -13.02 5.14 -5.46
CA PHE A 77 -12.15 4.75 -4.36
C PHE A 77 -11.24 5.91 -3.96
N VAL A 78 -11.07 6.09 -2.65
CA VAL A 78 -10.22 7.14 -2.06
C VAL A 78 -8.94 6.60 -1.46
N SER A 79 -8.84 5.28 -1.28
CA SER A 79 -7.68 4.62 -0.69
C SER A 79 -7.76 3.11 -0.92
N ILE A 80 -6.60 2.46 -0.86
CA ILE A 80 -6.40 1.02 -0.94
C ILE A 80 -5.39 0.66 0.15
N THR A 81 -5.58 -0.43 0.89
CA THR A 81 -4.66 -0.85 1.96
C THR A 81 -4.71 -2.37 2.17
N THR A 82 -3.63 -2.96 2.67
CA THR A 82 -3.61 -4.38 3.10
C THR A 82 -3.96 -4.55 4.58
N ASP A 83 -4.07 -3.47 5.34
CA ASP A 83 -4.26 -3.47 6.80
C ASP A 83 -5.64 -2.89 7.16
N MET A 84 -6.46 -3.68 7.86
CA MET A 84 -7.82 -3.29 8.26
C MET A 84 -7.83 -2.14 9.27
N GLU A 85 -6.83 -2.02 10.15
CA GLU A 85 -6.74 -0.92 11.10
C GLU A 85 -6.36 0.38 10.39
N ASN A 86 -5.48 0.33 9.39
CA ASN A 86 -5.23 1.46 8.49
C ASN A 86 -6.52 1.82 7.73
N ALA A 87 -7.26 0.86 7.20
CA ALA A 87 -8.53 1.11 6.52
C ALA A 87 -9.54 1.86 7.42
N LYS A 88 -9.66 1.44 8.69
CA LYS A 88 -10.52 2.13 9.65
C LYS A 88 -10.01 3.54 9.97
N LYS A 89 -8.71 3.71 10.12
CA LYS A 89 -8.07 5.00 10.40
C LYS A 89 -8.31 6.00 9.27
N ILE A 90 -8.08 5.59 8.03
CA ILE A 90 -8.29 6.41 6.84
C ILE A 90 -9.78 6.72 6.66
N LYS A 91 -10.66 5.72 6.85
CA LYS A 91 -12.12 5.93 6.88
C LYS A 91 -12.52 7.02 7.87
N ASN A 92 -11.95 7.01 9.09
CA ASN A 92 -12.26 8.03 10.09
C ASN A 92 -11.80 9.43 9.67
N ILE A 93 -10.64 9.55 9.01
CA ILE A 93 -10.15 10.83 8.46
C ILE A 93 -11.16 11.42 7.48
N PHE A 94 -11.65 10.61 6.53
CA PHE A 94 -12.63 11.07 5.53
C PHE A 94 -14.01 11.33 6.15
N ASN A 95 -14.49 10.47 7.05
CA ASN A 95 -15.76 10.68 7.74
C ASN A 95 -15.76 11.98 8.55
N ASN A 96 -14.65 12.33 9.20
CA ASN A 96 -14.49 13.60 9.92
C ASN A 96 -14.55 14.83 9.00
N LYS A 97 -14.24 14.66 7.71
CA LYS A 97 -14.39 15.69 6.67
C LYS A 97 -15.78 15.69 6.01
N GLY A 98 -16.72 14.88 6.52
CA GLY A 98 -18.07 14.77 5.99
C GLY A 98 -18.20 13.90 4.74
N VAL A 99 -17.22 13.02 4.49
CA VAL A 99 -17.22 12.08 3.37
C VAL A 99 -17.44 10.67 3.90
N ASP A 100 -18.57 10.06 3.57
CA ASP A 100 -18.88 8.70 3.97
C ASP A 100 -18.09 7.66 3.16
N ILE A 101 -17.31 6.83 3.87
CA ILE A 101 -16.47 5.78 3.26
C ILE A 101 -16.89 4.37 3.69
N TYR A 102 -16.92 3.47 2.71
CA TYR A 102 -17.20 2.05 2.85
C TYR A 102 -15.93 1.23 2.59
N ILE A 103 -15.63 0.27 3.45
CA ILE A 103 -14.51 -0.65 3.25
C ILE A 103 -15.03 -1.87 2.49
N LYS A 104 -14.39 -2.22 1.39
CA LYS A 104 -14.69 -3.41 0.58
C LYS A 104 -13.46 -4.28 0.44
N GLU A 105 -13.64 -5.58 0.60
CA GLU A 105 -12.60 -6.55 0.33
C GLU A 105 -12.48 -6.80 -1.18
N GLY A 106 -11.26 -6.96 -1.66
CA GLY A 106 -10.94 -7.29 -3.03
C GLY A 106 -9.57 -7.95 -3.12
N ASN A 107 -9.13 -8.20 -4.35
CA ASN A 107 -7.85 -8.83 -4.63
C ASN A 107 -7.11 -8.03 -5.71
N ILE A 108 -5.80 -7.90 -5.55
CA ILE A 108 -4.91 -7.33 -6.56
C ILE A 108 -3.90 -8.41 -6.93
N SER A 109 -3.78 -8.72 -8.22
CA SER A 109 -2.87 -9.74 -8.74
C SER A 109 -1.42 -9.26 -8.85
N ASP A 110 -1.20 -7.95 -8.93
CA ASP A 110 0.13 -7.37 -9.01
C ASP A 110 0.85 -7.44 -7.65
N MET A 111 1.71 -8.44 -7.51
CA MET A 111 2.46 -8.68 -6.28
C MET A 111 3.47 -7.56 -5.97
N ALA A 112 4.01 -6.87 -6.99
CA ALA A 112 4.96 -5.79 -6.78
C ALA A 112 4.25 -4.58 -6.14
N PHE A 113 3.05 -4.26 -6.63
CA PHE A 113 2.20 -3.26 -6.03
C PHE A 113 1.78 -3.65 -4.60
N VAL A 114 1.36 -4.90 -4.37
CA VAL A 114 0.96 -5.36 -3.03
C VAL A 114 2.11 -5.27 -2.02
N GLU A 115 3.34 -5.62 -2.41
CA GLU A 115 4.50 -5.47 -1.51
C GLU A 115 4.82 -4.00 -1.22
N LYS A 116 4.61 -3.11 -2.20
CA LYS A 116 4.79 -1.68 -1.99
C LYS A 116 3.69 -1.09 -1.10
N LEU A 117 2.45 -1.56 -1.27
CA LEU A 117 1.31 -1.19 -0.43
C LEU A 117 1.57 -1.51 1.04
N LYS A 118 2.16 -2.67 1.34
CA LYS A 118 2.57 -3.03 2.70
C LYS A 118 3.61 -2.07 3.30
N GLN A 119 4.53 -1.55 2.48
CA GLN A 119 5.51 -0.57 2.96
C GLN A 119 4.83 0.74 3.33
N TYR A 120 3.86 1.18 2.53
CA TYR A 120 3.04 2.34 2.87
C TYR A 120 2.20 2.11 4.12
N ASP A 121 1.62 0.91 4.28
CA ASP A 121 0.84 0.55 5.46
C ASP A 121 1.64 0.69 6.77
N GLU A 122 2.91 0.30 6.78
CA GLU A 122 3.78 0.49 7.94
C GLU A 122 4.02 1.97 8.26
N ILE A 123 4.11 2.84 7.26
CA ILE A 123 4.26 4.28 7.47
C ILE A 123 2.95 4.88 8.01
N ILE A 124 1.81 4.53 7.42
CA ILE A 124 0.48 5.01 7.84
C ILE A 124 0.17 4.58 9.27
N LYS A 125 0.52 3.34 9.62
CA LYS A 125 0.32 2.79 10.97
C LYS A 125 1.07 3.59 12.02
N ASN A 126 2.31 3.98 11.73
CA ASN A 126 3.18 4.71 12.65
C ASN A 126 3.01 6.25 12.61
N SER A 127 2.30 6.78 11.60
CA SER A 127 2.03 8.22 11.49
C SER A 127 0.73 8.61 12.20
N ASN A 128 0.70 9.74 12.91
CA ASN A 128 -0.56 10.35 13.38
C ASN A 128 -0.87 11.67 12.67
N ASP A 129 -0.02 12.07 11.72
CA ASP A 129 -0.23 13.27 10.94
C ASP A 129 -1.14 12.97 9.75
N GLU A 130 -2.34 13.55 9.79
CA GLU A 130 -3.36 13.39 8.75
C GLU A 130 -2.85 13.85 7.38
N SER A 131 -2.04 14.90 7.31
CA SER A 131 -1.52 15.44 6.05
C SER A 131 -0.55 14.45 5.41
N VAL A 132 0.32 13.84 6.21
CA VAL A 132 1.26 12.80 5.77
C VAL A 132 0.51 11.56 5.28
N ILE A 133 -0.54 11.15 6.00
CA ILE A 133 -1.37 10.01 5.60
C ILE A 133 -2.03 10.29 4.25
N LEU A 134 -2.67 11.46 4.08
CA LEU A 134 -3.34 11.82 2.83
C LEU A 134 -2.36 11.94 1.65
N GLU A 135 -1.14 12.44 1.87
CA GLU A 135 -0.11 12.47 0.83
C GLU A 135 0.29 11.07 0.37
N LEU A 136 0.44 10.13 1.30
CA LEU A 136 0.72 8.72 0.99
C LEU A 136 -0.44 8.06 0.24
N GLU A 137 -1.69 8.32 0.64
CA GLU A 137 -2.86 7.82 -0.09
C GLU A 137 -2.86 8.28 -1.55
N ASN A 138 -2.51 9.54 -1.81
CA ASN A 138 -2.42 10.06 -3.18
C ASN A 138 -1.35 9.31 -4.00
N GLN A 139 -0.22 8.96 -3.38
CA GLN A 139 0.82 8.14 -4.02
C GLN A 139 0.31 6.72 -4.31
N ILE A 140 -0.35 6.08 -3.34
CA ILE A 140 -0.95 4.74 -3.50
C ILE A 140 -1.93 4.73 -4.68
N LEU A 141 -2.83 5.72 -4.75
CA LEU A 141 -3.82 5.84 -5.81
C LEU A 141 -3.18 6.03 -7.19
N SER A 142 -2.16 6.89 -7.28
CA SER A 142 -1.43 7.15 -8.52
C SER A 142 -0.76 5.87 -9.05
N GLU A 143 -0.19 5.08 -8.16
CA GLU A 143 0.48 3.83 -8.52
C GLU A 143 -0.50 2.74 -8.91
N TYR A 144 -1.62 2.64 -8.20
CA TYR A 144 -2.67 1.69 -8.57
C TYR A 144 -3.24 2.01 -9.96
N GLU A 145 -3.40 3.29 -10.30
CA GLU A 145 -3.84 3.69 -11.64
C GLU A 145 -2.87 3.19 -12.73
N LEU A 146 -1.56 3.22 -12.47
CA LEU A 146 -0.55 2.67 -13.38
C LEU A 146 -0.66 1.15 -13.52
N VAL A 147 -0.93 0.44 -12.42
CA VAL A 147 -1.13 -1.03 -12.43
C VAL A 147 -2.37 -1.38 -13.26
N VAL A 148 -3.48 -0.67 -13.08
CA VAL A 148 -4.70 -0.90 -13.85
C VAL A 148 -4.50 -0.58 -15.33
N LYS A 149 -3.77 0.50 -15.66
CA LYS A 149 -3.45 0.87 -17.05
C LYS A 149 -2.49 -0.13 -17.71
N SER A 150 -1.57 -0.73 -16.97
CA SER A 150 -0.59 -1.68 -17.51
C SER A 150 -1.20 -3.06 -17.80
N ASN A 151 -2.34 -3.38 -17.21
CA ASN A 151 -3.04 -4.66 -17.36
C ASN A 151 -4.20 -4.61 -18.39
N ASN A 152 -4.44 -3.46 -19.03
CA ASN A 152 -5.39 -3.27 -20.13
C ASN A 152 -4.65 -3.00 -21.44
#